data_AF-A0A943QK14-F1
#
_entry.id   AF-A0A943QK14-F1
#
_cell.length_a   1.000
_cell.length_b   1.000
_cell.length_c   1.000
_cell.angle_alpha   90.00
_cell.angle_beta   90.00
_cell.angle_gamma   90.00
#
_symmetry.space_group_name_H-M   'P 1'
#
loop_
_entity.id
_entity.type
_entity.pdbx_description
1 polymer ?
#
loop_
_entity_poly.entity_id
_entity_poly.type
_entity_poly.pdbx_seq_one_letter_code
_entity_poly.pdbx_strand_id
1 'polypeptide(L)'
;MYSVQYFNWKDGKAYWRDNFSVSCSEVLKLISGRLLYEEKGIEKIALIPKLKNELFTSNDWFGNLLESWTITGSVNYPFGSTKQRGYVFYKLDLKEDVCFGGNIFNYEHYILPFRVPYSETEATNNLFNENLRQHYTNFKTKVYRETNE
;
A
#
# COMPACT_ATOMS: atom_id res chain seq x y z
N MET A 1 -13.13 11.85 1.40
CA MET A 1 -13.60 10.58 0.80
C MET A 1 -13.01 9.40 1.56
N TYR A 2 -13.69 8.25 1.60
CA TYR A 2 -13.17 7.03 2.22
C TYR A 2 -12.78 6.02 1.14
N SER A 3 -11.67 5.31 1.33
CA SER A 3 -11.16 4.33 0.37
C SER A 3 -10.67 3.08 1.07
N VAL A 4 -10.94 1.92 0.45
CA VAL A 4 -10.39 0.62 0.85
C VAL A 4 -9.48 0.15 -0.27
N GLN A 5 -8.18 0.08 0.00
CA GLN A 5 -7.24 -0.60 -0.87
C GLN A 5 -7.20 -2.08 -0.47
N TYR A 6 -7.83 -2.93 -1.27
CA TYR A 6 -7.74 -4.38 -1.13
C TYR A 6 -6.61 -4.92 -2.02
N PHE A 7 -5.88 -5.92 -1.52
CA PHE A 7 -4.83 -6.60 -2.28
C PHE A 7 -4.83 -8.11 -2.02
N ASN A 8 -4.51 -8.87 -3.06
CA ASN A 8 -4.27 -10.30 -3.03
C ASN A 8 -3.25 -10.67 -4.12
N TRP A 9 -2.76 -11.91 -4.07
CA TRP A 9 -1.87 -12.46 -5.09
C TRP A 9 -2.69 -13.36 -6.01
N LYS A 10 -2.66 -13.07 -7.31
CA LYS A 10 -3.24 -13.96 -8.33
C LYS A 10 -2.41 -15.24 -8.45
N ASP A 11 -1.09 -15.06 -8.50
CA ASP A 11 -0.09 -16.11 -8.57
C ASP A 11 1.00 -15.84 -7.52
N GLY A 12 1.50 -16.90 -6.89
CA GLY A 12 2.50 -16.79 -5.82
C GLY A 12 1.91 -16.44 -4.45
N LYS A 13 2.78 -15.96 -3.56
CA LYS A 13 2.45 -15.59 -2.17
C LYS A 13 3.42 -14.53 -1.68
N ALA A 14 3.05 -13.82 -0.63
CA ALA A 14 3.98 -12.88 -0.02
C ALA A 14 5.15 -13.64 0.63
N TYR A 15 6.33 -13.05 0.51
CA TYR A 15 7.50 -13.45 1.27
C TYR A 15 7.57 -12.69 2.59
N TRP A 16 8.36 -13.22 3.51
CA TRP A 16 8.54 -12.59 4.80
C TRP A 16 9.17 -11.20 4.59
N ARG A 17 8.48 -10.17 5.08
CA ARG A 17 8.86 -8.74 4.98
C ARG A 17 8.72 -8.12 3.60
N ASP A 18 7.95 -8.70 2.68
CA ASP A 18 7.48 -7.91 1.56
C ASP A 18 6.79 -6.65 2.08
N ASN A 19 6.87 -5.55 1.35
CA ASN A 19 6.32 -4.27 1.81
C ASN A 19 5.30 -3.74 0.82
N PHE A 20 4.40 -2.92 1.33
CA PHE A 20 3.55 -2.12 0.48
C PHE A 20 3.57 -0.65 0.93
N SER A 21 3.26 0.22 -0.01
CA SER A 21 2.94 1.60 0.27
C SER A 21 1.69 2.05 -0.49
N VAL A 22 0.90 2.92 0.12
CA VAL A 22 -0.18 3.68 -0.54
C VAL A 22 0.20 5.14 -0.48
N SER A 23 0.28 5.79 -1.63
CA SER A 23 0.47 7.24 -1.74
C SER A 23 -0.63 7.86 -2.61
N CYS A 24 -0.90 9.14 -2.37
CA CYS A 24 -1.88 9.92 -3.12
C CYS A 24 -1.40 11.37 -3.19
N SER A 25 -1.91 12.14 -4.15
CA SER A 25 -1.72 13.59 -4.19
C SER A 25 -2.33 14.29 -2.97
N GLU A 26 -3.36 13.69 -2.37
CA GLU A 26 -4.10 14.24 -1.24
C GLU A 26 -3.63 13.65 0.10
N VAL A 27 -3.96 14.34 1.19
CA VAL A 27 -3.60 13.89 2.54
C VAL A 27 -4.31 12.57 2.86
N LEU A 28 -3.50 11.54 3.12
CA LEU A 28 -3.95 10.24 3.60
C LEU A 28 -4.06 10.24 5.13
N LYS A 29 -5.17 9.74 5.64
CA LYS A 29 -5.40 9.45 7.05
C LYS A 29 -5.77 7.99 7.19
N LEU A 30 -4.80 7.18 7.61
CA LEU A 30 -5.01 5.76 7.94
C LEU A 30 -6.09 5.61 9.01
N ILE A 31 -7.05 4.71 8.77
CA ILE A 31 -8.10 4.34 9.73
C ILE A 31 -7.84 2.94 10.26
N SER A 32 -7.57 1.98 9.38
CA SER A 32 -7.31 0.59 9.77
C SER A 32 -6.61 -0.17 8.63
N GLY A 33 -6.04 -1.32 8.95
CA GLY A 33 -5.57 -2.27 7.96
C GLY A 33 -5.38 -3.64 8.59
N ARG A 34 -5.65 -4.70 7.82
CA ARG A 34 -5.55 -6.08 8.29
C ARG A 34 -5.01 -7.00 7.20
N LEU A 35 -4.27 -8.01 7.65
CA LEU A 35 -3.94 -9.19 6.87
C LEU A 35 -4.98 -10.27 7.13
N LEU A 36 -5.36 -10.97 6.07
CA LEU A 36 -6.36 -12.03 6.07
C LEU A 36 -5.74 -13.26 5.41
N TYR A 37 -5.89 -14.42 6.04
CA TYR A 37 -5.34 -15.67 5.53
C TYR A 37 -6.09 -16.85 6.11
N GLU A 38 -5.91 -18.02 5.51
CA GLU A 38 -6.45 -19.27 6.00
C GLU A 38 -5.33 -20.15 6.57
N GLU A 39 -5.59 -20.76 7.71
CA GLU A 39 -4.73 -21.77 8.32
C GLU A 39 -5.58 -23.00 8.66
N LYS A 40 -5.25 -24.15 8.05
CA LYS A 40 -5.96 -25.43 8.24
C LYS A 40 -7.49 -25.30 8.04
N GLY A 41 -7.93 -24.58 7.01
CA GLY A 41 -9.35 -24.38 6.73
C GLY A 41 -10.04 -23.28 7.54
N ILE A 42 -9.32 -22.60 8.45
CA ILE A 42 -9.88 -21.57 9.33
C ILE A 42 -9.38 -20.20 8.89
N GLU A 43 -10.30 -19.28 8.60
CA GLU A 43 -9.99 -17.88 8.31
C GLU A 43 -9.43 -17.17 9.56
N LYS A 44 -8.35 -16.44 9.37
CA LYS A 44 -7.61 -15.70 10.39
C LYS A 44 -7.43 -14.25 9.96
N ILE A 45 -7.32 -13.39 10.96
CA ILE A 45 -7.07 -11.97 10.80
C ILE A 45 -5.85 -11.61 11.64
N ALA A 46 -4.92 -10.87 11.05
CA ALA A 46 -3.76 -10.32 11.74
C ALA A 46 -3.63 -8.81 11.52
N LEU A 47 -2.95 -8.15 12.46
CA LEU A 47 -2.50 -6.77 12.26
C LEU A 47 -1.42 -6.74 11.18
N ILE A 48 -1.38 -5.65 10.42
CA ILE A 48 -0.28 -5.39 9.49
C ILE A 48 0.92 -4.89 10.32
N PRO A 49 2.06 -5.60 10.32
CA PRO A 49 3.27 -5.13 11.02
C PRO A 49 3.74 -3.79 10.45
N LYS A 50 4.21 -2.90 11.35
CA LYS A 50 4.73 -1.56 10.99
C LYS A 50 3.76 -0.73 10.15
N LEU A 51 2.45 -0.99 10.28
CA LEU A 51 1.43 -0.17 9.61
C LEU A 51 1.43 1.24 10.20
N LYS A 52 1.75 2.22 9.37
CA LYS A 52 1.85 3.62 9.77
C LYS A 52 1.49 4.54 8.61
N ASN A 53 1.18 5.79 8.93
CA ASN A 53 0.84 6.85 7.99
C ASN A 53 1.72 8.05 8.29
N GLU A 54 2.76 8.24 7.50
CA GLU A 54 3.80 9.24 7.76
C GLU A 54 4.03 10.09 6.51
N LEU A 55 4.57 11.29 6.72
CA LEU A 55 5.05 12.12 5.63
C LEU A 55 6.36 11.52 5.12
N PHE A 56 6.36 11.06 3.88
CA PHE A 56 7.52 10.46 3.25
C PHE A 56 8.14 11.46 2.28
N THR A 57 9.43 11.75 2.47
CA THR A 57 10.22 12.58 1.57
C THR A 57 10.97 11.66 0.61
N SER A 58 10.72 11.82 -0.68
CA SER A 58 11.35 11.06 -1.77
C SER A 58 11.92 12.01 -2.81
N ASN A 59 12.87 11.55 -3.62
CA ASN A 59 13.33 12.31 -4.77
C ASN A 59 12.54 11.88 -6.01
N ASP A 60 12.08 12.86 -6.79
CA ASP A 60 11.59 12.62 -8.15
C ASP A 60 12.74 12.30 -9.12
N TRP A 61 12.40 12.06 -10.39
CA TRP A 61 13.35 11.74 -11.45
C TRP A 61 14.37 12.85 -11.75
N PHE A 62 14.12 14.08 -11.30
CA PHE A 62 14.99 15.23 -11.46
C PHE A 62 15.74 15.60 -10.17
N GLY A 63 15.60 14.78 -9.11
CA GLY A 63 16.20 15.05 -7.81
C GLY A 63 15.45 16.07 -6.97
N ASN A 64 14.24 16.48 -7.36
CA ASN A 64 13.41 17.33 -6.53
C ASN A 64 12.85 16.54 -5.36
N LEU A 65 12.83 17.16 -4.19
CA LEU A 65 12.19 16.60 -3.01
C LEU A 65 10.68 16.65 -3.18
N LEU A 66 10.05 15.48 -3.13
CA LEU A 66 8.62 15.28 -3.05
C LEU A 66 8.26 14.80 -1.66
N GLU A 67 7.41 15.57 -0.99
CA GLU A 67 6.78 15.14 0.25
C GLU A 67 5.38 14.64 -0.05
N SER A 68 5.07 13.43 0.41
CA SER A 68 3.73 12.87 0.25
C SER A 68 3.35 12.06 1.48
N TRP A 69 2.10 12.25 1.93
CA TRP A 69 1.54 11.39 2.96
C TRP A 69 1.45 9.98 2.41
N THR A 70 2.13 9.05 3.06
CA THR A 70 2.26 7.67 2.60
C THR A 70 1.90 6.73 3.72
N ILE A 71 1.01 5.77 3.42
CA ILE A 71 0.75 4.64 4.31
C ILE A 71 1.70 3.53 3.93
N THR A 72 2.47 3.02 4.88
CA THR A 72 3.39 1.89 4.68
C THR A 72 3.01 0.74 5.59
N GLY A 73 3.29 -0.48 5.16
CA GLY A 73 3.17 -1.65 6.02
C GLY A 73 3.92 -2.85 5.44
N SER A 74 4.29 -3.77 6.32
CA SER A 74 4.88 -5.04 5.91
C SER A 74 3.82 -6.12 5.76
N VAL A 75 4.03 -7.01 4.80
CA VAL A 75 3.23 -8.20 4.58
C VAL A 75 3.95 -9.37 5.22
N ASN A 76 3.27 -10.02 6.17
CA ASN A 76 3.81 -11.18 6.86
C ASN A 76 2.68 -12.14 7.21
N TYR A 77 2.71 -13.32 6.60
CA TYR A 77 1.76 -14.40 6.88
C TYR A 77 2.49 -15.61 7.46
N PRO A 78 1.83 -16.39 8.34
CA PRO A 78 2.39 -17.64 8.83
C PRO A 78 2.78 -18.59 7.69
N PHE A 79 3.87 -19.33 7.90
CA PHE A 79 4.30 -20.33 6.94
C PHE A 79 3.21 -21.38 6.71
N GLY A 80 2.95 -21.72 5.45
CA GLY A 80 1.91 -22.67 5.07
C GLY A 80 0.48 -22.12 5.06
N SER A 81 0.29 -20.82 5.36
CA SER A 81 -1.01 -20.17 5.19
C SER A 81 -1.42 -20.09 3.71
N THR A 82 -2.73 -20.14 3.46
CA THR A 82 -3.33 -20.05 2.12
C THR A 82 -4.28 -18.85 2.05
N LYS A 83 -4.78 -18.53 0.84
CA LYS A 83 -5.70 -17.40 0.58
C LYS A 83 -5.25 -16.06 1.19
N GLN A 84 -3.95 -15.80 1.11
CA GLN A 84 -3.33 -14.59 1.62
C GLN A 84 -3.88 -13.36 0.88
N ARG A 85 -4.35 -12.39 1.66
CA ARG A 85 -4.89 -11.12 1.17
C ARG A 85 -4.85 -10.07 2.29
N GLY A 86 -5.09 -8.83 1.95
CA GLY A 86 -5.11 -7.77 2.95
C GLY A 86 -5.87 -6.56 2.46
N TYR A 87 -6.12 -5.65 3.40
CA TYR A 87 -6.68 -4.36 3.07
C TYR A 87 -6.10 -3.25 3.94
N VAL A 88 -6.14 -2.04 3.39
CA VAL A 88 -5.91 -0.79 4.11
C VAL A 88 -7.13 0.09 3.89
N PHE A 89 -7.69 0.58 4.98
CA PHE A 89 -8.81 1.52 5.00
C PHE A 89 -8.32 2.88 5.45
N TYR A 90 -8.56 3.91 4.64
CA TYR A 90 -8.08 5.26 4.88
C TYR A 90 -9.08 6.31 4.40
N LYS A 91 -8.98 7.50 5.00
CA LYS A 91 -9.66 8.71 4.55
C LYS A 91 -8.71 9.52 3.68
N LEU A 92 -9.22 9.94 2.54
CA LEU A 92 -8.64 10.99 1.70
C LEU A 92 -9.26 12.32 2.12
N ASP A 93 -8.41 13.23 2.64
CA ASP A 93 -8.80 14.61 2.92
C ASP A 93 -8.68 15.42 1.62
N LEU A 94 -9.78 15.46 0.87
CA LEU A 94 -9.86 16.18 -0.39
C LEU A 94 -10.06 17.67 -0.10
N LYS A 95 -9.29 18.53 -0.77
CA LYS A 95 -9.59 19.97 -0.80
C LYS A 95 -10.87 20.23 -1.62
N GLU A 96 -11.52 21.36 -1.38
CA GLU A 96 -12.83 21.69 -1.98
C GLU A 96 -12.81 21.76 -3.52
N ASP A 97 -11.66 22.08 -4.10
CA ASP A 97 -11.42 22.20 -5.54
C ASP A 97 -11.02 20.89 -6.24
N VAL A 98 -10.73 19.83 -5.48
CA VAL A 98 -10.27 18.55 -6.03
C VAL A 98 -11.44 17.77 -6.62
N CYS A 99 -11.48 17.71 -7.95
CA CYS A 99 -12.55 17.06 -8.71
C CYS A 99 -12.21 15.63 -9.17
N PHE A 100 -10.92 15.33 -9.32
CA PHE A 100 -10.38 14.03 -9.70
C PHE A 100 -9.01 13.86 -9.04
N GLY A 101 -8.56 12.62 -8.94
CA GLY A 101 -7.23 12.32 -8.43
C GLY A 101 -6.92 10.85 -8.61
N GLY A 102 -5.77 10.43 -8.07
CA GLY A 102 -5.42 9.03 -8.07
C GLY A 102 -4.55 8.62 -6.89
N ASN A 103 -4.64 7.32 -6.59
CA ASN A 103 -3.85 6.66 -5.57
C ASN A 103 -2.92 5.65 -6.23
N ILE A 104 -1.69 5.58 -5.72
CA ILE A 104 -0.68 4.62 -6.12
C ILE A 104 -0.57 3.60 -4.99
N PHE A 105 -0.78 2.33 -5.31
CA PHE A 105 -0.43 1.21 -4.46
C PHE A 105 0.83 0.56 -5.01
N ASN A 106 1.88 0.53 -4.20
CA ASN A 106 3.14 -0.12 -4.51
C ASN A 106 3.27 -1.36 -3.64
N TYR A 107 3.67 -2.47 -4.25
CA TYR A 107 4.04 -3.68 -3.56
C TYR A 107 5.46 -4.08 -3.97
N GLU A 108 6.34 -4.25 -2.99
CA GLU A 108 7.70 -4.67 -3.17
C GLU A 108 7.82 -6.14 -2.76
N HIS A 109 8.10 -6.99 -3.76
CA HIS A 109 8.32 -8.41 -3.56
C HIS A 109 9.81 -8.71 -3.53
N TYR A 110 10.31 -9.45 -2.55
CA TYR A 110 11.73 -9.80 -2.53
C TYR A 110 12.04 -11.07 -3.32
N ILE A 111 13.29 -11.16 -3.83
CA ILE A 111 13.78 -12.31 -4.59
C ILE A 111 13.86 -13.57 -3.73
N LEU A 112 14.18 -13.42 -2.43
CA LEU A 112 14.33 -14.52 -1.49
C LEU A 112 13.31 -14.43 -0.35
N PRO A 113 12.81 -15.57 0.17
CA PRO A 113 11.81 -15.60 1.22
C PRO A 113 12.31 -15.15 2.60
N PHE A 114 13.63 -14.98 2.78
CA PHE A 114 14.27 -14.46 3.99
C PHE A 114 15.57 -13.73 3.62
N ARG A 115 16.02 -12.82 4.50
CA ARG A 115 17.29 -12.08 4.34
C ARG A 115 18.21 -12.29 5.54
N VAL A 116 19.50 -12.47 5.24
CA VAL A 116 20.61 -12.45 6.21
C VAL A 116 21.73 -11.59 5.60
N PRO A 117 22.24 -10.57 6.30
CA PRO A 117 21.86 -10.13 7.64
C PRO A 117 20.48 -9.48 7.69
N TYR A 118 19.93 -9.38 8.89
CA TYR A 118 18.68 -8.67 9.13
C TYR A 118 18.85 -7.18 8.83
N SER A 119 18.06 -6.63 7.91
CA SER A 119 17.96 -5.20 7.64
C SER A 119 16.51 -4.74 7.71
N GLU A 120 16.29 -3.50 8.17
CA GLU A 120 14.98 -2.86 8.08
C GLU A 120 14.75 -2.34 6.65
N THR A 121 13.58 -2.63 6.10
CA THR A 121 13.27 -2.45 4.66
C THR A 121 12.43 -1.20 4.35
N GLU A 122 12.02 -0.47 5.39
CA GLU A 122 11.08 0.66 5.28
C GLU A 122 11.73 1.97 4.81
N ALA A 123 13.07 2.05 4.78
CA ALA A 123 13.81 3.28 4.52
C ALA A 123 14.38 3.42 3.10
N THR A 124 14.20 2.41 2.23
CA THR A 124 14.74 2.45 0.87
C THR A 124 13.69 2.97 -0.11
N ASN A 125 13.98 4.14 -0.69
CA ASN A 125 13.19 4.74 -1.76
C ASN A 125 13.28 3.85 -3.01
N ASN A 126 12.27 2.99 -3.21
CA ASN A 126 12.30 1.89 -4.18
C ASN A 126 11.54 2.20 -5.48
N LEU A 127 11.43 3.49 -5.85
CA LEU A 127 10.87 3.93 -7.14
C LEU A 127 11.54 3.26 -8.36
N PHE A 128 12.72 2.66 -8.19
CA PHE A 128 13.52 2.01 -9.23
C PHE A 128 13.83 0.54 -8.96
N ASN A 129 13.04 -0.15 -8.13
CA ASN A 129 13.23 -1.59 -7.88
C ASN A 129 12.51 -2.41 -8.97
N GLU A 130 13.22 -3.28 -9.69
CA GLU A 130 12.64 -4.20 -10.68
C GLU A 130 11.58 -5.14 -10.10
N ASN A 131 11.56 -5.29 -8.76
CA ASN A 131 10.57 -6.08 -8.06
C ASN A 131 9.35 -5.27 -7.58
N LEU A 132 9.26 -3.99 -7.95
CA LEU A 132 8.12 -3.13 -7.65
C LEU A 132 6.92 -3.50 -8.54
N ARG A 133 5.81 -3.84 -7.90
CA ARG A 133 4.50 -4.01 -8.54
C ARG A 133 3.65 -2.79 -8.18
N GLN A 134 3.47 -1.89 -9.14
CA GLN A 134 2.69 -0.67 -8.97
C GLN A 134 1.29 -0.83 -9.57
N HIS A 135 0.29 -0.37 -8.83
CA HIS A 135 -1.08 -0.23 -9.31
C HIS A 135 -1.57 1.20 -9.08
N TYR A 136 -2.05 1.83 -10.14
CA TYR A 136 -2.61 3.17 -10.08
C TYR A 136 -4.13 3.11 -10.23
N THR A 137 -4.84 3.80 -9.35
CA THR A 137 -6.31 3.88 -9.38
C THR A 137 -6.73 5.34 -9.42
N ASN A 138 -7.66 5.67 -10.32
CA ASN A 138 -8.23 7.00 -10.41
C ASN A 138 -9.58 7.07 -9.69
N PHE A 139 -9.89 8.25 -9.16
CA PHE A 139 -11.22 8.58 -8.66
C PHE A 139 -11.70 9.90 -9.23
N LYS A 140 -13.02 10.06 -9.27
CA LYS A 140 -13.72 11.31 -9.61
C LYS A 140 -14.71 11.61 -8.51
N THR A 141 -14.82 12.86 -8.10
CA THR A 141 -15.84 13.26 -7.11
C THR A 141 -17.23 13.21 -7.71
N LYS A 142 -18.24 13.10 -6.85
CA LYS A 142 -19.64 13.10 -7.27
C LYS A 142 -19.98 14.37 -8.07
N VAL A 143 -19.57 15.54 -7.56
CA VAL A 143 -19.79 16.84 -8.21
C VAL A 143 -19.20 16.87 -9.62
N TYR A 144 -17.98 16.35 -9.80
CA TYR A 144 -17.35 16.29 -11.11
C TYR A 144 -18.12 15.41 -12.09
N ARG A 145 -18.59 14.25 -11.63
CA ARG A 145 -19.41 13.34 -12.46
C ARG A 145 -20.72 14.02 -12.86
N GLU A 146 -21.46 14.60 -11.91
CA GLU A 146 -22.74 15.27 -12.17
C GLU A 146 -22.63 16.48 -13.11
N THR A 147 -21.46 17.10 -13.21
CA THR A 147 -21.23 18.27 -14.07
C THR A 147 -20.74 17.89 -15.47
N ASN A 148 -20.11 16.72 -15.65
CA ASN A 148 -19.36 16.37 -16.88
C ASN A 148 -19.73 15.00 -17.50
N GLU A 149 -20.57 14.19 -16.85
CA GLU A 149 -21.05 12.88 -17.31
C GLU A 149 -22.58 12.86 -17.35
#